data_AF-A0A970Z0H1-F1
#
_entry.id   AF-A0A970Z0H1-F1
#
_cell.length_a   1.000
_cell.length_b   1.000
_cell.length_c   1.000
_cell.angle_alpha   90.00
_cell.angle_beta   90.00
_cell.angle_gamma   90.00
#
_symmetry.space_group_name_H-M   'P 1'
#
loop_
_entity.id
_entity.type
_entity.pdbx_description
1 polymer ?
#
loop_
_entity_poly.entity_id
_entity_poly.type
_entity_poly.pdbx_seq_one_letter_code
_entity_poly.pdbx_strand_id
1 'polypeptide(L)'
;MALSFGLEELGTVSSTNIFASTRNPRQIDIVIAGSQGVLAKGTLLHKADDGKYEVYDGTKAMAGVLNEEFDTTDGDVTAYLLFDCDLDVIAIDAATTINVGYDKDSLINFMEAQ
;
A
#
# COMPACT_ATOMS: atom_id res chain seq x y z
N MET A 1 -24.61 -41.90 -10.00
CA MET A 1 -24.13 -40.91 -10.98
C MET A 1 -24.40 -39.53 -10.41
N ALA A 2 -23.35 -38.84 -9.97
CA ALA A 2 -23.48 -37.50 -9.39
C ALA A 2 -23.27 -36.46 -10.50
N LEU A 3 -24.30 -35.65 -10.78
CA LEU A 3 -24.19 -34.44 -11.57
C LEU A 3 -23.81 -33.32 -10.60
N SER A 4 -22.50 -33.04 -10.50
CA SER A 4 -21.99 -31.84 -9.84
C SER A 4 -22.09 -30.70 -10.86
N PHE A 5 -23.11 -29.86 -10.74
CA PHE A 5 -23.22 -28.61 -11.46
C PHE A 5 -22.31 -27.60 -10.75
N GLY A 6 -21.26 -27.19 -11.48
CA GLY A 6 -20.24 -26.26 -11.03
C GLY A 6 -20.82 -24.93 -10.59
N LEU A 7 -20.97 -24.76 -9.28
CA LEU A 7 -20.75 -23.48 -8.65
C LEU A 7 -19.28 -23.48 -8.23
N GLU A 8 -18.41 -23.08 -9.16
CA GLU A 8 -17.13 -22.51 -8.76
C GLU A 8 -17.49 -21.30 -7.89
N GLU A 9 -17.12 -21.40 -6.62
CA GLU A 9 -17.25 -20.35 -5.63
C GLU A 9 -16.72 -19.06 -6.26
N LEU A 10 -17.63 -18.12 -6.57
CA LEU A 10 -17.25 -16.76 -6.93
C LEU A 10 -16.47 -16.25 -5.73
N GLY A 11 -15.14 -16.23 -5.88
CA GLY A 11 -14.21 -15.96 -4.79
C GLY A 11 -14.69 -14.76 -3.98
N THR A 12 -14.55 -14.87 -2.66
CA THR A 12 -14.83 -13.77 -1.74
C THR A 12 -14.24 -12.50 -2.33
N VAL A 13 -15.10 -11.53 -2.65
CA VAL A 13 -14.65 -10.19 -3.03
C VAL A 13 -14.02 -9.63 -1.77
N SER A 14 -12.73 -9.90 -1.59
CA SER A 14 -11.89 -9.21 -0.61
C SER A 14 -11.69 -7.80 -1.14
N SER A 15 -12.76 -7.02 -1.16
CA SER A 15 -12.67 -5.57 -1.24
C SER A 15 -12.11 -5.09 0.09
N THR A 16 -10.85 -5.40 0.36
CA THR A 16 -10.08 -4.66 1.35
C THR A 16 -9.83 -3.31 0.70
N ASN A 17 -10.86 -2.47 0.71
CA ASN A 17 -10.78 -1.14 0.17
C ASN A 17 -9.80 -0.38 1.06
N ILE A 18 -8.61 -0.10 0.53
CA ILE A 18 -7.56 0.59 1.30
C ILE A 18 -7.93 2.04 1.60
N PHE A 19 -8.96 2.59 0.93
CA PHE A 19 -9.41 3.95 1.12
C PHE A 19 -10.56 4.03 2.11
N ALA A 20 -10.38 4.86 3.13
CA ALA A 20 -11.40 5.21 4.12
C ALA A 20 -12.30 6.37 3.65
N SER A 21 -12.05 6.92 2.45
CA SER A 21 -12.70 8.11 1.90
C SER A 21 -13.03 7.94 0.42
N THR A 22 -14.01 8.72 -0.04
CA THR A 22 -14.38 8.81 -1.47
C THR A 22 -13.56 9.85 -2.23
N ARG A 23 -12.63 10.54 -1.54
CA ARG A 23 -11.70 11.46 -2.18
C ARG A 23 -10.75 10.68 -3.09
N ASN A 24 -10.63 11.11 -4.34
CA ASN A 24 -9.72 10.48 -5.27
C ASN A 24 -8.26 10.69 -4.80
N PRO A 25 -7.47 9.62 -4.64
CA PRO A 25 -6.05 9.73 -4.36
C PRO A 25 -5.35 10.40 -5.54
N ARG A 26 -4.26 11.12 -5.25
CA ARG A 26 -3.31 11.54 -6.29
C ARG A 26 -2.29 10.44 -6.51
N GLN A 27 -1.71 10.41 -7.71
CA GLN A 27 -0.71 9.42 -8.09
C GLN A 27 0.54 10.09 -8.68
N ILE A 28 1.71 9.53 -8.37
CA ILE A 28 3.00 9.90 -8.98
C ILE A 28 3.76 8.66 -9.40
N ASP A 29 4.56 8.79 -10.46
CA ASP A 29 5.54 7.78 -10.86
C ASP A 29 6.72 7.78 -9.88
N ILE A 30 7.08 6.60 -9.40
CA ILE A 30 8.17 6.40 -8.46
C ILE A 30 9.08 5.26 -8.90
N VAL A 31 10.30 5.25 -8.37
CA VAL A 31 11.21 4.11 -8.48
C VAL A 31 11.38 3.53 -7.08
N ILE A 32 10.92 2.31 -6.88
CA ILE A 32 11.11 1.54 -5.66
C ILE A 32 12.51 0.93 -5.69
N ALA A 33 13.25 1.05 -4.61
CA ALA A 33 14.58 0.44 -4.49
C ALA A 33 14.48 -1.10 -4.55
N GLY A 34 15.44 -1.73 -5.22
CA GLY A 34 15.53 -3.19 -5.26
C GLY A 34 15.88 -3.82 -3.91
N SER A 35 15.81 -5.16 -3.86
CA SER A 35 16.16 -5.98 -2.68
C SER A 35 15.25 -5.79 -1.46
N GLN A 36 14.01 -5.33 -1.65
CA GLN A 36 13.01 -5.22 -0.58
C GLN A 36 12.01 -6.39 -0.57
N GLY A 37 12.13 -7.31 -1.54
CA GLY A 37 11.27 -8.48 -1.68
C GLY A 37 9.96 -8.16 -2.39
N VAL A 38 8.93 -8.97 -2.12
CA VAL A 38 7.58 -8.79 -2.65
C VAL A 38 6.82 -7.82 -1.75
N LEU A 39 6.46 -6.66 -2.30
CA LEU A 39 5.71 -5.62 -1.64
C LEU A 39 4.24 -5.75 -1.98
N ALA A 40 3.39 -5.91 -0.98
CA ALA A 40 1.96 -6.09 -1.17
C ALA A 40 1.25 -4.77 -1.50
N LYS A 41 0.02 -4.89 -2.02
CA LYS A 41 -0.90 -3.76 -2.03
C LYS A 41 -1.12 -3.26 -0.60
N GLY A 42 -1.10 -1.95 -0.41
CA GLY A 42 -1.22 -1.34 0.92
C GLY A 42 0.11 -1.15 1.63
N THR A 43 1.25 -1.58 1.07
CA THR A 43 2.56 -1.27 1.64
C THR A 43 2.83 0.23 1.59
N LEU A 44 3.21 0.79 2.74
CA LEU A 44 3.59 2.19 2.89
C LEU A 44 5.03 2.39 2.49
N LEU A 45 5.31 3.49 1.79
CA LEU A 45 6.64 3.84 1.33
C LEU A 45 7.08 5.22 1.84
N HIS A 46 8.39 5.40 1.99
CA HIS A 46 9.03 6.70 2.16
C HIS A 46 10.03 6.95 1.03
N LYS A 47 10.38 8.21 0.83
CA LYS A 47 11.45 8.60 -0.09
C LYS A 47 12.80 8.47 0.63
N ALA A 48 13.73 7.77 0.03
CA ALA A 48 15.11 7.63 0.49
C ALA A 48 15.97 8.80 -0.01
N ASP A 49 17.19 8.91 0.54
CA ASP A 49 18.09 10.03 0.24
C ASP A 49 18.67 9.97 -1.18
N ASP A 50 18.66 8.79 -1.80
CA ASP A 50 19.05 8.56 -3.20
C ASP A 50 17.92 8.87 -4.21
N GLY A 51 16.74 9.29 -3.73
CA GLY A 51 15.56 9.62 -4.52
C GLY A 51 14.67 8.42 -4.87
N LYS A 52 15.05 7.20 -4.47
CA LYS A 52 14.21 6.01 -4.61
C LYS A 52 13.24 5.88 -3.43
N TYR A 53 12.32 4.94 -3.53
CA TYR A 53 11.31 4.68 -2.52
C TYR A 53 11.55 3.35 -1.82
N GLU A 54 11.47 3.38 -0.49
CA GLU A 54 11.74 2.26 0.40
C GLU A 54 10.55 2.00 1.32
N VAL A 55 10.42 0.78 1.83
CA VAL A 55 9.37 0.38 2.77
C VAL A 55 9.45 1.24 4.02
N TYR A 56 8.31 1.82 4.40
CA TYR A 56 8.22 2.67 5.57
C TYR A 56 8.48 1.90 6.87
N ASP A 57 9.48 2.36 7.63
CA ASP A 57 9.92 1.74 8.88
C ASP A 57 9.49 2.51 10.15
N GLY A 58 8.75 3.62 9.99
CA GLY A 58 8.33 4.48 11.09
C GLY A 58 9.31 5.59 11.48
N THR A 59 10.47 5.71 10.82
CA THR A 59 11.52 6.67 11.19
C THR A 59 11.56 7.93 10.34
N LYS A 60 11.18 7.83 9.06
CA LYS A 60 11.19 8.93 8.07
C LYS A 60 9.79 9.51 7.86
N ALA A 61 9.66 10.49 6.97
CA ALA A 61 8.35 10.98 6.56
C ALA A 61 7.73 9.98 5.57
N MET A 62 6.49 9.57 5.83
CA MET A 62 5.75 8.69 4.93
C MET A 62 5.38 9.44 3.64
N ALA A 63 5.64 8.83 2.48
CA ALA A 63 5.39 9.45 1.19
C ALA A 63 4.07 8.98 0.55
N GLY A 64 3.62 7.76 0.85
CA GLY A 64 2.37 7.24 0.28
C GLY A 64 2.24 5.73 0.41
N VAL A 65 1.34 5.16 -0.38
CA VAL A 65 0.99 3.73 -0.35
C VAL A 65 0.97 3.12 -1.76
N LEU A 66 1.32 1.84 -1.85
CA LEU A 66 1.19 1.05 -3.08
C LEU A 66 -0.26 0.60 -3.30
N ASN A 67 -0.74 0.76 -4.54
CA ASN A 67 -2.06 0.27 -4.94
C ASN A 67 -2.04 -1.15 -5.49
N GLU A 68 -0.86 -1.68 -5.79
CA GLU A 68 -0.64 -2.97 -6.44
C GLU A 68 0.56 -3.68 -5.80
N GLU A 69 0.65 -4.99 -6.03
CA GLU A 69 1.79 -5.79 -5.59
C GLU A 69 2.97 -5.64 -6.57
N PHE A 70 4.19 -5.51 -6.03
CA PHE A 70 5.42 -5.40 -6.81
C PHE A 70 6.52 -6.30 -6.26
N ASP A 71 7.22 -7.02 -7.13
CA ASP A 71 8.39 -7.80 -6.76
C ASP A 71 9.68 -7.01 -7.06
N THR A 72 10.38 -6.61 -6.01
CA THR A 72 11.65 -5.86 -6.08
C THR A 72 12.88 -6.72 -5.85
N THR A 73 12.72 -8.05 -5.81
CA THR A 73 13.81 -9.00 -5.49
C THR A 73 15.00 -8.85 -6.44
N ASP A 74 14.72 -8.67 -7.73
CA ASP A 74 15.73 -8.68 -8.79
C ASP A 74 16.23 -7.27 -9.22
N GLY A 75 15.73 -6.20 -8.59
CA GLY A 75 16.18 -4.84 -8.88
C GLY A 75 15.17 -3.75 -8.60
N ASP A 76 15.50 -2.52 -9.01
CA ASP A 76 14.62 -1.37 -8.88
C ASP A 76 13.39 -1.52 -9.78
N VAL A 77 12.23 -1.11 -9.28
CA VAL A 77 10.94 -1.25 -9.98
C VAL A 77 10.28 0.11 -10.13
N THR A 78 9.77 0.42 -11.32
CA THR A 78 8.93 1.62 -11.53
C THR A 78 7.49 1.29 -11.15
N ALA A 79 6.89 2.12 -10.30
CA ALA A 79 5.55 1.92 -9.79
C ALA A 79 4.80 3.25 -9.66
N TYR A 80 3.49 3.17 -9.39
CA TYR A 80 2.68 4.33 -9.05
C TYR A 80 2.45 4.37 -7.54
N LEU A 81 2.80 5.50 -6.92
CA LEU A 81 2.52 5.76 -5.52
C LEU A 81 1.23 6.57 -5.40
N LEU A 82 0.34 6.14 -4.50
CA LEU A 82 -0.83 6.92 -4.13
C LEU A 82 -0.53 7.78 -2.89
N PHE A 83 -0.90 9.05 -2.97
CA PHE A 83 -0.74 10.04 -1.90
C PHE A 83 -1.94 10.97 -1.84
N ASP A 84 -2.02 11.82 -0.81
CA ASP A 84 -3.15 12.74 -0.58
C ASP A 84 -4.49 11.99 -0.51
N CYS A 85 -4.51 10.89 0.26
CA CYS A 85 -5.65 9.99 0.41
C CYS A 85 -5.86 9.59 1.88
N ASP A 86 -7.11 9.35 2.25
CA ASP A 86 -7.45 8.81 3.57
C ASP A 86 -7.44 7.29 3.48
N LEU A 87 -6.57 6.64 4.27
CA LEU A 87 -6.40 5.20 4.24
C LEU A 87 -7.09 4.53 5.44
N ASP A 88 -7.65 3.33 5.21
CA ASP A 88 -8.17 2.47 6.26
C ASP A 88 -7.00 1.75 6.95
N VAL A 89 -6.82 2.06 8.24
CA VAL A 89 -5.74 1.51 9.09
C VAL A 89 -5.74 -0.01 9.15
N ILE A 90 -6.91 -0.65 8.98
CA ILE A 90 -7.06 -2.11 9.01
C ILE A 90 -6.64 -2.73 7.67
N ALA A 91 -6.74 -1.97 6.58
CA ALA A 91 -6.45 -2.41 5.22
C ALA A 91 -4.99 -2.16 4.79
N ILE A 92 -4.27 -1.28 5.50
CA ILE A 92 -2.82 -1.11 5.34
C ILE A 92 -2.13 -2.34 5.94
N ASP A 93 -1.16 -2.90 5.22
CA ASP A 93 -0.43 -4.10 5.65
C ASP A 93 0.13 -3.93 7.08
N ALA A 94 -0.28 -4.86 7.95
CA ALA A 94 0.07 -4.93 9.37
C ALA A 94 1.57 -5.17 9.62
N ALA A 95 2.35 -5.51 8.59
CA ALA A 95 3.81 -5.54 8.67
C ALA A 95 4.41 -4.15 8.91
N THR A 96 3.71 -3.08 8.51
CA THR A 96 4.12 -1.71 8.79
C THR A 96 3.69 -1.37 10.21
N THR A 97 4.63 -1.42 11.17
CA THR A 97 4.35 -0.88 12.51
C THR A 97 4.26 0.64 12.39
N ILE A 98 3.05 1.14 12.17
CA ILE A 98 2.73 2.57 12.18
C ILE A 98 2.92 3.04 13.63
N ASN A 99 4.13 3.44 13.97
CA ASN A 99 4.48 4.07 15.26
C ASN A 99 4.05 5.56 15.25
N VAL A 100 2.89 5.82 14.68
CA VAL A 100 2.28 7.13 14.60
C VAL A 100 1.18 7.03 15.65
N GLY A 101 1.30 7.80 16.74
CA GLY A 101 0.44 7.69 17.93
C GLY A 101 -1.03 7.94 17.63
N TYR A 102 -1.69 6.97 16.99
CA TYR A 102 -3.06 7.01 16.53
C TYR A 102 -3.85 5.90 17.19
N ASP A 103 -5.00 6.29 17.71
CA ASP A 103 -6.03 5.39 18.21
C ASP A 103 -6.60 4.61 17.02
N LYS A 104 -7.05 3.37 17.24
CA LYS A 104 -7.45 2.42 16.17
C LYS A 104 -8.70 2.86 15.40
N ASP A 105 -9.35 3.93 15.86
CA ASP A 105 -10.48 4.63 15.24
C ASP A 105 -10.08 5.92 14.49
N SER A 106 -8.78 6.21 14.39
CA SER A 106 -8.28 7.46 13.79
C SER A 106 -7.89 7.26 12.32
N LEU A 107 -8.50 8.03 11.43
CA LEU A 107 -8.13 8.12 10.02
C LEU A 107 -6.71 8.67 9.88
N ILE A 108 -5.87 8.05 9.05
CA ILE A 108 -4.57 8.64 8.72
C ILE A 108 -4.73 9.59 7.55
N ASN A 109 -4.65 10.89 7.84
CA ASN A 109 -4.68 11.94 6.83
C ASN A 109 -3.24 12.31 6.46
N PHE A 110 -2.80 11.89 5.28
CA PHE A 110 -1.47 12.21 4.78
C PHE A 110 -1.55 13.23 3.64
N MET A 111 -1.03 14.43 3.90
CA MET A 111 -0.50 15.31 2.87
C MET A 111 1.02 15.12 2.95
N GLU A 112 1.68 14.47 1.99
CA GLU A 112 2.49 15.22 1.01
C GLU A 112 3.01 14.33 -0.13
N ALA A 113 3.15 14.95 -1.30
CA ALA A 113 4.21 14.64 -2.27
C ALA A 113 4.86 15.96 -2.74
N GLN A 114 6.16 16.12 -2.43
CA GLN A 114 7.14 16.96 -3.14
C GLN A 114 8.49 16.21 -3.22
#